data_AF-A0A347AI87-F1
#
_entry.id   AF-A0A347AI87-F1
#
_cell.length_a   1.000
_cell.length_b   1.000
_cell.length_c   1.000
_cell.angle_alpha   90.00
_cell.angle_beta   90.00
_cell.angle_gamma   90.00
#
_symmetry.space_group_name_H-M   'P 1'
#
loop_
_entity.id
_entity.type
_entity.pdbx_description
1 polymer ?
#
loop_
_entity_poly.entity_id
_entity_poly.type
_entity_poly.pdbx_seq_one_letter_code
_entity_poly.pdbx_strand_id
1 'polypeptide(L)'
;MFMSTSAATMNCVIITDPTGKDPNGAAAGSMSFAPNMFSVTFLESKENHFAVLSGGEGNTTPRLKAIVETLRRLESGSSISEAANAANSFSGIRIMTGSPTGGAAVGGSFDVYVVEVSDDGVITVTPHSGGLAVLEPGTKGAIIHLRNTHGNPQYGTAESVRKETAVMIGKMIRDGYPATEIMSEVFGKVSNEAGEKYGGGAVNLVSSVSTGDMFTPQKVNETGFPMNEPYRKVCPEDGWGIGFPSAENYMTCPIDGTPLKTVYAYEALGDAITVTPESVVVSVYGTDESGVVQTTSEIVKASVKKDGYNVNEIANDINRGIDNGLLVGVNYVEPKDINVKQSSRAVGVYFDPLPGDRTSPPWNLPISSGIIDIVGNMQTAIGFVLVLLVLFRSTLITSFLK
;
A
#
# COMPACT_ATOMS: atom_id res chain seq x y z
N MET A 1 -32.76 -22.20 -4.68
CA MET A 1 -31.67 -21.99 -3.70
C MET A 1 -30.57 -21.25 -4.44
N PHE A 2 -30.51 -19.92 -4.31
CA PHE A 2 -29.40 -19.15 -4.88
C PHE A 2 -28.18 -19.47 -4.02
N MET A 3 -27.20 -20.19 -4.57
CA MET A 3 -25.90 -20.38 -3.91
C MET A 3 -25.23 -19.00 -3.84
N SER A 4 -25.07 -18.48 -2.63
CA SER A 4 -24.21 -17.33 -2.37
C SER A 4 -22.77 -17.73 -2.64
N THR A 5 -22.06 -16.95 -3.45
CA THR A 5 -20.62 -17.10 -3.62
C THR A 5 -19.93 -16.78 -2.29
N SER A 6 -19.02 -17.65 -1.84
CA SER A 6 -18.23 -17.41 -0.62
C SER A 6 -17.46 -16.10 -0.77
N ALA A 7 -17.57 -15.22 0.23
CA ALA A 7 -16.69 -14.07 0.32
C ALA A 7 -15.41 -14.46 1.05
N ALA A 8 -14.27 -14.05 0.50
CA ALA A 8 -12.91 -14.38 0.93
C ALA A 8 -12.69 -15.89 1.07
N THR A 9 -11.96 -16.46 0.14
CA THR A 9 -11.63 -17.88 0.17
C THR A 9 -10.44 -18.17 1.08
N MET A 10 -9.56 -17.19 1.32
CA MET A 10 -8.48 -17.28 2.30
C MET A 10 -8.50 -16.08 3.24
N ASN A 11 -8.32 -16.33 4.54
CA ASN A 11 -7.97 -15.31 5.52
C ASN A 11 -6.84 -15.85 6.39
N CYS A 12 -5.83 -15.01 6.66
CA CYS A 12 -4.68 -15.38 7.47
C CYS A 12 -4.30 -14.25 8.41
N VAL A 13 -3.94 -14.59 9.64
CA VAL A 13 -3.19 -13.73 10.57
C VAL A 13 -1.94 -14.49 11.00
N ILE A 14 -0.79 -13.82 10.95
CA ILE A 14 0.51 -14.37 11.34
C ILE A 14 1.15 -13.43 12.35
N ILE A 15 1.68 -13.97 13.45
CA ILE A 15 2.37 -13.25 14.51
C ILE A 15 3.69 -13.98 14.78
N THR A 16 4.81 -13.37 14.37
CA THR A 16 6.17 -13.86 14.62
C THR A 16 6.81 -13.19 15.83
N ASP A 17 6.41 -11.95 16.15
CA ASP A 17 6.77 -11.23 17.37
C ASP A 17 5.53 -10.70 18.11
N PRO A 18 5.05 -11.41 19.13
CA PRO A 18 3.88 -10.99 19.90
C PRO A 18 4.16 -9.79 20.82
N THR A 19 5.40 -9.30 20.90
CA THR A 19 5.72 -8.08 21.64
C THR A 19 5.44 -6.81 20.85
N GLY A 20 5.27 -6.92 19.51
CA GLY A 20 5.05 -5.80 18.60
C GLY A 20 6.28 -4.90 18.43
N LYS A 21 7.49 -5.38 18.74
CA LYS A 21 8.74 -4.60 18.61
C LYS A 21 9.38 -4.75 17.25
N ASP A 22 9.29 -5.94 16.64
CA ASP A 22 9.66 -6.15 15.25
C ASP A 22 8.62 -5.45 14.36
N PRO A 23 9.02 -4.46 13.54
CA PRO A 23 8.11 -3.76 12.64
C PRO A 23 7.48 -4.67 11.58
N ASN A 24 7.98 -5.90 11.38
CA ASN A 24 7.43 -6.92 10.50
C ASN A 24 6.88 -8.13 11.27
N GLY A 25 6.70 -7.99 12.58
CA GLY A 25 6.38 -9.06 13.51
C GLY A 25 4.95 -9.60 13.46
N ALA A 26 4.04 -8.92 12.74
CA ALA A 26 2.66 -9.38 12.57
C ALA A 26 2.05 -8.90 11.26
N ALA A 27 1.32 -9.78 10.58
CA ALA A 27 0.66 -9.49 9.31
C ALA A 27 -0.72 -10.15 9.22
N ALA A 28 -1.63 -9.53 8.48
CA ALA A 28 -2.94 -10.10 8.15
C ALA A 28 -3.21 -9.99 6.64
N GLY A 29 -3.91 -10.98 6.08
CA GLY A 29 -4.12 -11.08 4.63
C GLY A 29 -5.41 -11.78 4.27
N SER A 30 -5.98 -11.43 3.12
CA SER A 30 -7.24 -11.98 2.63
C SER A 30 -7.14 -12.26 1.13
N MET A 31 -7.67 -13.37 0.62
CA MET A 31 -7.83 -13.57 -0.84
C MET A 31 -9.29 -13.81 -1.19
N SER A 32 -9.73 -13.31 -2.34
CA SER A 32 -11.13 -13.34 -2.75
C SER A 32 -11.32 -13.80 -4.18
N PHE A 33 -12.14 -14.83 -4.31
CA PHE A 33 -12.60 -15.36 -5.59
C PHE A 33 -13.92 -14.78 -6.06
N ALA A 34 -14.57 -14.00 -5.20
CA ALA A 34 -15.82 -13.37 -5.56
C ALA A 34 -15.55 -12.35 -6.69
N PRO A 35 -16.35 -12.38 -7.78
CA PRO A 35 -16.30 -11.34 -8.80
C PRO A 35 -16.54 -9.96 -8.21
N ASN A 36 -17.22 -9.83 -7.08
CA ASN A 36 -17.23 -8.56 -6.36
C ASN A 36 -16.20 -8.61 -5.23
N MET A 37 -14.94 -8.27 -5.54
CA MET A 37 -13.87 -8.23 -4.53
C MET A 37 -14.19 -7.30 -3.36
N PHE A 38 -14.98 -6.23 -3.60
CA PHE A 38 -15.46 -5.31 -2.56
C PHE A 38 -16.47 -5.94 -1.57
N SER A 39 -16.95 -7.16 -1.86
CA SER A 39 -17.76 -7.94 -0.91
C SER A 39 -16.91 -8.61 0.18
N VAL A 40 -15.59 -8.60 0.02
CA VAL A 40 -14.62 -8.98 1.05
C VAL A 40 -14.20 -7.73 1.78
N THR A 41 -14.44 -7.71 3.09
CA THR A 41 -14.11 -6.55 3.91
C THR A 41 -12.80 -6.85 4.63
N PHE A 42 -11.77 -6.12 4.21
CA PHE A 42 -10.51 -5.99 4.91
C PHE A 42 -10.52 -4.60 5.56
N LEU A 43 -10.57 -4.54 6.88
CA LEU A 43 -10.48 -3.28 7.61
C LEU A 43 -9.26 -3.33 8.51
N GLU A 44 -8.47 -2.28 8.48
CA GLU A 44 -7.38 -2.06 9.42
C GLU A 44 -7.69 -0.85 10.30
N SER A 45 -7.28 -0.91 11.57
CA SER A 45 -7.14 0.29 12.39
C SER A 45 -5.66 0.63 12.49
N LYS A 46 -5.27 1.75 11.87
CA LYS A 46 -3.89 2.26 11.97
C LYS A 46 -3.54 2.76 13.36
N GLU A 47 -4.55 3.14 14.13
CA GLU A 47 -4.41 3.65 15.50
C GLU A 47 -4.31 2.51 16.51
N ASN A 48 -5.18 1.50 16.38
CA ASN A 48 -5.28 0.39 17.34
C ASN A 48 -4.57 -0.89 16.86
N HIS A 49 -3.89 -0.85 15.72
CA HIS A 49 -3.06 -1.93 15.19
C HIS A 49 -3.78 -3.29 15.15
N PHE A 50 -4.97 -3.33 14.55
CA PHE A 50 -5.72 -4.56 14.33
C PHE A 50 -6.25 -4.64 12.91
N ALA A 51 -6.54 -5.87 12.45
CA ALA A 51 -7.31 -6.12 11.25
C ALA A 51 -8.61 -6.88 11.54
N VAL A 52 -9.62 -6.65 10.71
CA VAL A 52 -10.86 -7.41 10.63
C VAL A 52 -11.02 -7.91 9.20
N LEU A 53 -10.99 -9.24 9.06
CA LEU A 53 -11.08 -9.97 7.80
C LEU A 53 -12.43 -10.70 7.77
N SER A 54 -13.33 -10.27 6.89
CA SER A 54 -14.64 -10.90 6.74
C SER A 54 -14.69 -11.91 5.61
N GLY A 55 -15.48 -12.97 5.82
CA GLY A 55 -15.76 -13.95 4.77
C GLY A 55 -16.95 -14.85 5.10
N GLY A 56 -16.97 -15.99 4.42
CA GLY A 56 -18.01 -17.01 4.57
C GLY A 56 -19.09 -16.93 3.49
N GLU A 57 -20.05 -17.86 3.59
CA GLU A 57 -21.11 -18.09 2.60
C GLU A 57 -22.40 -17.32 2.91
N GLY A 58 -22.47 -16.63 4.05
CA GLY A 58 -23.66 -15.86 4.43
C GLY A 58 -23.85 -14.59 3.60
N ASN A 59 -25.07 -14.06 3.62
CA ASN A 59 -25.49 -12.87 2.86
C ASN A 59 -24.73 -11.60 3.28
N THR A 60 -24.66 -10.61 2.38
CA THR A 60 -23.95 -9.34 2.58
C THR A 60 -24.46 -8.54 3.79
N THR A 61 -25.77 -8.49 4.03
CA THR A 61 -26.33 -7.70 5.15
C THR A 61 -25.95 -8.26 6.54
N PRO A 62 -26.12 -9.57 6.83
CA PRO A 62 -25.56 -10.18 8.04
C PRO A 62 -24.05 -9.98 8.18
N ARG A 63 -23.29 -10.05 7.07
CA ARG A 63 -21.85 -9.82 7.09
C ARG A 63 -21.49 -8.41 7.55
N LEU A 64 -22.14 -7.40 6.98
CA LEU A 64 -21.93 -6.00 7.38
C LEU A 64 -22.26 -5.79 8.86
N LYS A 65 -23.35 -6.38 9.36
CA LYS A 65 -23.70 -6.31 10.78
C LYS A 65 -22.65 -6.97 11.67
N ALA A 66 -22.11 -8.12 11.27
CA ALA A 66 -21.04 -8.80 11.99
C ALA A 66 -19.75 -7.96 12.03
N ILE A 67 -19.38 -7.32 10.91
CA ILE A 67 -18.22 -6.43 10.83
C ILE A 67 -18.40 -5.23 11.76
N VAL A 68 -19.53 -4.52 11.67
CA VAL A 68 -19.82 -3.33 12.49
C VAL A 68 -19.80 -3.68 13.98
N GLU A 69 -20.42 -4.81 14.36
CA GLU A 69 -20.40 -5.26 15.76
C GLU A 69 -18.99 -5.64 16.24
N THR A 70 -18.18 -6.28 15.38
CA THR A 70 -16.78 -6.60 15.70
C THR A 70 -15.97 -5.33 15.92
N LEU A 71 -16.07 -4.35 15.01
CA LEU A 71 -15.39 -3.07 15.14
C LEU A 71 -15.80 -2.32 16.40
N ARG A 72 -17.11 -2.24 16.69
CA ARG A 72 -17.63 -1.61 17.90
C ARG A 72 -17.03 -2.23 19.17
N ARG A 73 -16.85 -3.55 19.19
CA ARG A 73 -16.21 -4.26 20.32
C ARG A 73 -14.73 -3.92 20.44
N LEU A 74 -13.99 -3.92 19.33
CA LEU A 74 -12.58 -3.57 19.32
C LEU A 74 -12.35 -2.12 19.75
N GLU A 75 -13.14 -1.17 19.23
CA GLU A 75 -13.07 0.25 19.58
C GLU A 75 -13.48 0.52 21.04
N SER A 76 -14.27 -0.37 21.65
CA SER A 76 -14.62 -0.29 23.08
C SER A 76 -13.64 -1.04 23.99
N GLY A 77 -12.52 -1.53 23.46
CA GLY A 77 -11.45 -2.18 24.23
C GLY A 77 -11.70 -3.65 24.56
N SER A 78 -12.63 -4.32 23.85
CA SER A 78 -12.79 -5.78 23.97
C SER A 78 -11.54 -6.49 23.44
N SER A 79 -11.28 -7.70 23.95
CA SER A 79 -10.22 -8.55 23.41
C SER A 79 -10.50 -9.01 21.98
N ILE A 80 -9.46 -9.43 21.26
CA ILE A 80 -9.55 -9.95 19.89
C ILE A 80 -10.53 -11.14 19.80
N SER A 81 -10.51 -12.03 20.79
CA SER A 81 -11.40 -13.20 20.84
C SER A 81 -12.86 -12.83 21.11
N GLU A 82 -13.13 -11.89 22.03
CA GLU A 82 -14.48 -11.38 22.31
C GLU A 82 -15.10 -10.66 21.11
N ALA A 83 -14.27 -9.93 20.36
CA ALA A 83 -14.68 -9.26 19.13
C ALA A 83 -14.98 -10.28 18.03
N ALA A 84 -14.08 -11.23 17.75
CA ALA A 84 -14.29 -12.29 16.75
C ALA A 84 -15.56 -13.10 17.04
N ASN A 85 -15.82 -13.38 18.32
CA ASN A 85 -16.99 -14.14 18.78
C ASN A 85 -18.34 -13.49 18.39
N ALA A 86 -18.37 -12.19 18.07
CA ALA A 86 -19.58 -11.54 17.56
C ALA A 86 -20.15 -12.23 16.30
N ALA A 87 -19.28 -12.80 15.46
CA ALA A 87 -19.67 -13.49 14.23
C ALA A 87 -20.55 -14.72 14.47
N ASN A 88 -20.50 -15.33 15.66
CA ASN A 88 -21.33 -16.50 15.99
C ASN A 88 -22.83 -16.20 16.01
N SER A 89 -23.21 -14.93 16.13
CA SER A 89 -24.60 -14.49 16.02
C SER A 89 -25.09 -14.37 14.57
N PHE A 90 -24.24 -14.61 13.58
CA PHE A 90 -24.53 -14.40 12.16
C PHE A 90 -24.28 -15.67 11.34
N SER A 91 -25.36 -16.34 10.94
CA SER A 91 -25.28 -17.58 10.17
C SER A 91 -24.49 -17.43 8.87
N GLY A 92 -23.55 -18.37 8.64
CA GLY A 92 -22.71 -18.42 7.45
C GLY A 92 -21.62 -17.34 7.36
N ILE A 93 -21.48 -16.48 8.38
CA ILE A 93 -20.46 -15.43 8.39
C ILE A 93 -19.22 -15.89 9.14
N ARG A 94 -18.05 -15.55 8.62
CA ARG A 94 -16.77 -15.64 9.31
C ARG A 94 -16.23 -14.24 9.56
N ILE A 95 -15.70 -14.02 10.76
CA ILE A 95 -14.83 -12.88 11.04
C ILE A 95 -13.54 -13.41 11.64
N MET A 96 -12.41 -13.10 11.02
CA MET A 96 -11.09 -13.29 11.59
C MET A 96 -10.52 -11.92 11.96
N THR A 97 -9.97 -11.79 13.14
CA THR A 97 -9.32 -10.56 13.59
C THR A 97 -8.01 -10.88 14.29
N GLY A 98 -7.08 -9.93 14.24
CA GLY A 98 -5.77 -10.08 14.84
C GLY A 98 -5.11 -8.74 15.10
N SER A 99 -4.22 -8.73 16.09
CA SER A 99 -3.39 -7.61 16.49
C SER A 99 -2.03 -8.14 16.95
N PRO A 100 -0.92 -7.39 16.81
CA PRO A 100 0.41 -7.90 17.15
C PRO A 100 0.51 -8.43 18.59
N THR A 101 -0.04 -7.69 19.55
CA THR A 101 0.03 -8.04 20.98
C THR A 101 -1.24 -8.73 21.49
N GLY A 102 -2.37 -8.49 20.83
CA GLY A 102 -3.69 -9.03 21.21
C GLY A 102 -3.97 -10.45 20.74
N GLY A 103 -3.04 -11.09 20.03
CA GLY A 103 -3.24 -12.42 19.44
C GLY A 103 -4.14 -12.37 18.20
N ALA A 104 -4.73 -13.52 17.86
CA ALA A 104 -5.64 -13.65 16.73
C ALA A 104 -6.85 -14.51 17.10
N ALA A 105 -7.99 -14.27 16.47
CA ALA A 105 -9.16 -15.11 16.65
C ALA A 105 -10.02 -15.16 15.40
N VAL A 106 -10.77 -16.24 15.26
CA VAL A 106 -11.78 -16.40 14.22
C VAL A 106 -13.08 -16.90 14.84
N GLY A 107 -14.18 -16.23 14.49
CA GLY A 107 -15.52 -16.57 14.92
C GLY A 107 -16.46 -16.89 13.76
N GLY A 108 -17.54 -17.61 14.04
CA GLY A 108 -18.62 -17.88 13.09
C GLY A 108 -18.45 -19.18 12.32
N SER A 109 -18.67 -19.13 11.00
CA SER A 109 -18.58 -20.29 10.09
C SER A 109 -17.21 -20.37 9.43
N PHE A 110 -16.32 -21.20 9.98
CA PHE A 110 -14.96 -21.36 9.48
C PHE A 110 -14.46 -22.79 9.57
N ASP A 111 -13.39 -23.02 8.83
CA ASP A 111 -12.53 -24.19 8.92
C ASP A 111 -11.09 -23.66 8.93
N VAL A 112 -10.37 -23.80 10.05
CA VAL A 112 -9.03 -23.21 10.22
C VAL A 112 -8.05 -24.21 10.81
N TYR A 113 -6.77 -23.89 10.65
CA TYR A 113 -5.74 -24.37 11.55
C TYR A 113 -5.23 -23.21 12.40
N VAL A 114 -5.13 -23.45 13.71
CA VAL A 114 -4.39 -22.59 14.64
C VAL A 114 -3.00 -23.19 14.77
N VAL A 115 -1.99 -22.37 14.51
CA VAL A 115 -0.57 -22.71 14.58
C VAL A 115 0.01 -22.01 15.78
N GLU A 116 0.69 -22.75 16.64
CA GLU A 116 1.43 -22.21 17.78
C GLU A 116 2.89 -22.67 17.68
N VAL A 117 3.82 -21.75 17.93
CA VAL A 117 5.24 -22.04 17.97
C VAL A 117 5.78 -21.61 19.32
N SER A 118 6.20 -22.59 20.11
CA SER A 118 6.80 -22.35 21.42
C SER A 118 8.25 -21.87 21.30
N ASP A 119 8.79 -21.31 22.37
CA ASP A 119 10.15 -20.76 22.38
C ASP A 119 11.26 -21.83 22.24
N ASP A 120 10.96 -23.10 22.53
CA ASP A 120 11.84 -24.24 22.26
C ASP A 120 11.70 -24.79 20.81
N GLY A 121 10.88 -24.13 19.97
CA GLY A 121 10.72 -24.42 18.55
C GLY A 121 9.77 -25.56 18.22
N VAL A 122 8.98 -26.04 19.20
CA VAL A 122 7.90 -27.01 18.94
C VAL A 122 6.76 -26.32 18.20
N ILE A 123 6.29 -26.95 17.12
CA ILE A 123 5.20 -26.45 16.29
C ILE A 123 3.96 -27.30 16.56
N THR A 124 2.90 -26.67 17.04
CA THR A 124 1.58 -27.28 17.21
C THR A 124 0.63 -26.77 16.14
N VAL A 125 -0.05 -27.68 15.44
CA VAL A 125 -1.02 -27.34 14.38
C VAL A 125 -2.35 -28.01 14.70
N THR A 126 -3.32 -27.23 15.16
CA THR A 126 -4.61 -27.72 15.67
C THR A 126 -5.75 -27.33 14.73
N PRO A 127 -6.53 -28.30 14.19
CA PRO A 127 -7.70 -27.98 13.38
C PRO A 127 -8.86 -27.49 14.27
N HIS A 128 -9.56 -26.45 13.79
CA HIS A 128 -10.81 -25.99 14.40
C HIS A 128 -11.87 -25.75 13.31
N SER A 129 -13.13 -25.99 13.64
CA SER A 129 -14.26 -25.75 12.74
C SER A 129 -15.44 -25.16 13.50
N GLY A 130 -15.94 -24.01 13.05
CA GLY A 130 -17.06 -23.30 13.64
C GLY A 130 -16.82 -22.78 15.07
N GLY A 131 -17.71 -21.89 15.52
CA GLY A 131 -17.67 -21.36 16.89
C GLY A 131 -16.58 -20.31 17.06
N LEU A 132 -15.58 -20.58 17.89
CA LEU A 132 -14.47 -19.66 18.16
C LEU A 132 -13.16 -20.44 18.21
N ALA A 133 -12.16 -19.97 17.48
CA ALA A 133 -10.79 -20.44 17.60
C ALA A 133 -9.88 -19.23 17.90
N VAL A 134 -8.92 -19.42 18.79
CA VAL A 134 -8.10 -18.34 19.36
C VAL A 134 -6.64 -18.75 19.31
N LEU A 135 -5.79 -17.81 18.90
CA LEU A 135 -4.36 -17.78 19.16
C LEU A 135 -4.17 -16.78 20.30
N GLU A 136 -3.77 -17.27 21.46
CA GLU A 136 -3.75 -16.48 22.69
C GLU A 136 -2.77 -15.30 22.60
N PRO A 137 -3.08 -14.15 23.24
CA PRO A 137 -2.15 -13.03 23.37
C PRO A 137 -0.79 -13.48 23.88
N GLY A 138 0.30 -12.90 23.36
CA GLY A 138 1.66 -13.28 23.75
C GLY A 138 2.23 -14.51 23.03
N THR A 139 1.47 -15.15 22.14
CA THR A 139 1.89 -16.39 21.45
C THR A 139 2.38 -16.11 20.03
N LYS A 140 3.51 -16.72 19.65
CA LYS A 140 3.96 -16.78 18.25
C LYS A 140 3.12 -17.83 17.53
N GLY A 141 2.54 -17.48 16.40
CA GLY A 141 1.63 -18.38 15.72
C GLY A 141 0.88 -17.76 14.57
N ALA A 142 -0.13 -18.49 14.11
CA ALA A 142 -1.00 -18.03 13.04
C ALA A 142 -2.37 -18.68 13.10
N ILE A 143 -3.35 -18.06 12.44
CA ILE A 143 -4.61 -18.71 12.08
C ILE A 143 -4.77 -18.59 10.57
N ILE A 144 -4.93 -19.73 9.89
CA ILE A 144 -5.17 -19.79 8.45
C ILE A 144 -6.51 -20.45 8.16
N HIS A 145 -7.40 -19.69 7.53
CA HIS A 145 -8.59 -20.18 6.87
C HIS A 145 -8.34 -20.33 5.37
N LEU A 146 -8.84 -21.41 4.78
CA LEU A 146 -8.94 -21.57 3.34
C LEU A 146 -10.18 -22.41 3.01
N ARG A 147 -10.90 -22.00 1.96
CA ARG A 147 -12.04 -22.72 1.37
C ARG A 147 -11.96 -22.61 -0.15
N ASN A 148 -12.24 -23.70 -0.87
CA ASN A 148 -12.31 -23.61 -2.32
C ASN A 148 -13.63 -22.97 -2.76
N THR A 149 -13.56 -22.20 -3.84
CA THR A 149 -14.75 -21.74 -4.56
C THR A 149 -15.53 -22.92 -5.14
N HIS A 150 -16.85 -22.79 -5.27
CA HIS A 150 -17.69 -23.83 -5.87
C HIS A 150 -17.16 -24.25 -7.26
N GLY A 151 -16.91 -25.54 -7.46
CA GLY A 151 -16.34 -26.09 -8.69
C GLY A 151 -14.81 -26.04 -8.81
N ASN A 152 -14.10 -25.49 -7.81
CA ASN A 152 -12.65 -25.53 -7.64
C ASN A 152 -12.34 -26.56 -6.52
N PRO A 153 -11.33 -27.44 -6.64
CA PRO A 153 -9.93 -27.03 -6.85
C PRO A 153 -9.33 -27.41 -8.21
N GLN A 154 -8.44 -26.55 -8.74
CA GLN A 154 -7.65 -26.79 -9.94
C GLN A 154 -6.44 -27.69 -9.69
N TYR A 155 -5.82 -27.60 -8.50
CA TYR A 155 -4.56 -28.30 -8.20
C TYR A 155 -4.61 -29.09 -6.87
N GLY A 156 -5.30 -28.61 -5.83
CA GLY A 156 -5.38 -29.26 -4.52
C GLY A 156 -6.56 -28.79 -3.66
N THR A 157 -7.08 -29.66 -2.80
CA THR A 157 -8.24 -29.34 -1.94
C THR A 157 -7.87 -28.32 -0.88
N ALA A 158 -8.82 -27.45 -0.52
CA ALA A 158 -8.65 -26.44 0.50
C ALA A 158 -8.23 -27.06 1.84
N GLU A 159 -8.71 -28.25 2.18
CA GLU A 159 -8.28 -28.95 3.40
C GLU A 159 -6.79 -29.29 3.38
N SER A 160 -6.30 -29.92 2.30
CA SER A 160 -4.88 -30.31 2.18
C SER A 160 -3.99 -29.07 2.15
N VAL A 161 -4.29 -28.12 1.27
CA VAL A 161 -3.48 -26.91 1.12
C VAL A 161 -3.50 -26.09 2.41
N ARG A 162 -4.64 -25.96 3.11
CA ARG A 162 -4.70 -25.25 4.39
C ARG A 162 -3.81 -25.90 5.45
N LYS A 163 -3.80 -27.23 5.54
CA LYS A 163 -2.96 -27.97 6.48
C LYS A 163 -1.47 -27.80 6.16
N GLU A 164 -1.09 -27.97 4.90
CA GLU A 164 0.29 -27.80 4.46
C GLU A 164 0.79 -26.37 4.64
N THR A 165 -0.05 -25.38 4.33
CA THR A 165 0.22 -23.96 4.57
C THR A 165 0.38 -23.68 6.06
N ALA A 166 -0.46 -24.24 6.93
CA ALA A 166 -0.30 -24.11 8.38
C ALA A 166 1.04 -24.68 8.88
N VAL A 167 1.46 -25.84 8.38
CA VAL A 167 2.75 -26.45 8.72
C VAL A 167 3.92 -25.60 8.19
N MET A 168 3.81 -25.04 6.98
CA MET A 168 4.79 -24.14 6.41
C MET A 168 4.95 -22.87 7.26
N ILE A 169 3.83 -22.23 7.63
CA ILE A 169 3.83 -21.05 8.50
C ILE A 169 4.57 -21.38 9.81
N GLY A 170 4.23 -22.48 10.48
CA GLY A 170 4.88 -22.86 11.74
C GLY A 170 6.39 -23.07 11.61
N LYS A 171 6.85 -23.66 10.50
CA LYS A 171 8.29 -23.81 10.21
C LYS A 171 8.97 -22.47 10.02
N MET A 172 8.38 -21.58 9.22
CA MET A 172 8.97 -20.25 8.98
C MET A 172 9.00 -19.38 10.24
N ILE A 173 7.95 -19.44 11.09
CA ILE A 173 7.95 -18.76 12.40
C ILE A 173 9.09 -19.29 13.26
N ARG A 174 9.25 -20.62 13.37
CA ARG A 174 10.35 -21.25 14.13
C ARG A 174 11.71 -20.84 13.59
N ASP A 175 11.84 -20.73 12.27
CA ASP A 175 13.09 -20.42 11.58
C ASP A 175 13.40 -18.91 11.57
N GLY A 176 12.53 -18.07 12.17
CA GLY A 176 12.79 -16.65 12.42
C GLY A 176 12.45 -15.73 11.25
N TYR A 177 11.66 -16.18 10.28
CA TYR A 177 11.19 -15.33 9.18
C TYR A 177 10.19 -14.27 9.67
N PRO A 178 10.20 -13.05 9.10
CA PRO A 178 9.23 -12.01 9.44
C PRO A 178 7.84 -12.35 8.94
N ALA A 179 6.79 -11.90 9.65
CA ALA A 179 5.40 -12.24 9.31
C ALA A 179 5.00 -11.77 7.91
N THR A 180 5.60 -10.69 7.41
CA THR A 180 5.36 -10.14 6.06
C THR A 180 5.89 -11.05 4.96
N GLU A 181 7.05 -11.69 5.16
CA GLU A 181 7.60 -12.69 4.23
C GLU A 181 6.79 -13.97 4.27
N ILE A 182 6.41 -14.44 5.46
CA ILE A 182 5.51 -15.61 5.59
C ILE A 182 4.17 -15.34 4.88
N MET A 183 3.64 -14.12 4.97
CA MET A 183 2.41 -13.76 4.26
C MET A 183 2.56 -13.87 2.73
N SER A 184 3.70 -13.44 2.17
CA SER A 184 4.03 -13.62 0.74
C SER A 184 4.00 -15.10 0.35
N GLU A 185 4.68 -15.96 1.13
CA GLU A 185 4.73 -17.41 0.89
C GLU A 185 3.34 -18.07 1.02
N VAL A 186 2.50 -17.61 1.96
CA VAL A 186 1.12 -18.07 2.10
C VAL A 186 0.30 -17.75 0.84
N PHE A 187 0.39 -16.52 0.34
CA PHE A 187 -0.30 -16.11 -0.89
C PHE A 187 0.22 -16.90 -2.11
N GLY A 188 1.54 -17.11 -2.20
CA GLY A 188 2.16 -17.91 -3.25
C GLY A 188 1.68 -19.36 -3.23
N LYS A 189 1.74 -20.04 -2.08
CA LYS A 189 1.30 -21.43 -1.93
C LYS A 189 -0.19 -21.59 -2.23
N VAL A 190 -1.04 -20.73 -1.67
CA VAL A 190 -2.50 -20.81 -1.90
C VAL A 190 -2.86 -20.55 -3.37
N SER A 191 -2.25 -19.54 -3.99
CA SER A 191 -2.52 -19.21 -5.40
C SER A 191 -2.05 -20.29 -6.37
N ASN A 192 -0.89 -20.90 -6.10
CA ASN A 192 -0.32 -21.95 -6.95
C ASN A 192 -0.96 -23.32 -6.73
N GLU A 193 -1.32 -23.67 -5.50
CA GLU A 193 -1.68 -25.06 -5.16
C GLU A 193 -3.17 -25.28 -4.84
N ALA A 194 -3.91 -24.26 -4.39
CA ALA A 194 -5.37 -24.40 -4.20
C ALA A 194 -6.16 -24.04 -5.46
N GLY A 195 -5.51 -23.40 -6.44
CA GLY A 195 -6.19 -22.69 -7.53
C GLY A 195 -6.95 -21.45 -7.04
N GLU A 196 -6.76 -21.07 -5.77
CA GLU A 196 -7.32 -19.88 -5.15
C GLU A 196 -6.32 -18.72 -5.32
N LYS A 197 -6.11 -18.28 -6.57
CA LYS A 197 -5.23 -17.19 -7.02
C LYS A 197 -5.69 -15.72 -6.97
N TYR A 198 -6.97 -15.35 -6.91
CA TYR A 198 -7.37 -13.94 -6.97
C TYR A 198 -7.10 -13.21 -5.65
N GLY A 199 -6.40 -12.09 -5.76
CA GLY A 199 -5.92 -11.32 -4.62
C GLY A 199 -7.00 -10.73 -3.72
N GLY A 200 -6.54 -10.34 -2.54
CA GLY A 200 -7.17 -9.43 -1.61
C GLY A 200 -6.04 -8.87 -0.74
N GLY A 201 -6.23 -7.69 -0.17
CA GLY A 201 -5.10 -6.99 0.43
C GLY A 201 -4.42 -7.73 1.57
N ALA A 202 -3.21 -7.28 1.88
CA ALA A 202 -2.51 -7.62 3.11
C ALA A 202 -2.08 -6.35 3.85
N VAL A 203 -1.85 -6.50 5.15
CA VAL A 203 -1.38 -5.46 6.04
C VAL A 203 -0.30 -6.00 6.95
N ASN A 204 0.70 -5.17 7.20
CA ASN A 204 1.59 -5.28 8.33
C ASN A 204 0.93 -4.62 9.54
N LEU A 205 0.53 -5.44 10.51
CA LEU A 205 -0.25 -5.01 11.67
C LEU A 205 0.55 -4.13 12.63
N VAL A 206 1.87 -4.29 12.68
CA VAL A 206 2.75 -3.49 13.57
C VAL A 206 2.93 -2.09 12.98
N SER A 207 3.24 -2.03 11.69
CA SER A 207 3.60 -0.77 11.03
C SER A 207 2.44 -0.07 10.31
N SER A 208 1.28 -0.72 10.22
CA SER A 208 0.08 -0.21 9.54
C SER A 208 0.32 0.13 8.05
N VAL A 209 1.19 -0.67 7.41
CA VAL A 209 1.48 -0.62 5.98
C VAL A 209 0.64 -1.68 5.29
N SER A 210 -0.15 -1.28 4.30
CA SER A 210 -1.01 -2.19 3.56
C SER A 210 -0.74 -2.12 2.06
N THR A 211 -1.16 -3.15 1.34
CA THR A 211 -1.12 -3.18 -0.13
C THR A 211 -2.03 -2.14 -0.78
N GLY A 212 -2.90 -1.45 -0.02
CA GLY A 212 -3.92 -0.55 -0.56
C GLY A 212 -4.70 -1.20 -1.70
N ASP A 213 -4.81 -0.48 -2.81
CA ASP A 213 -5.54 -0.93 -4.01
C ASP A 213 -4.69 -1.69 -5.04
N MET A 214 -3.47 -2.14 -4.69
CA MET A 214 -2.52 -2.77 -5.64
C MET A 214 -3.12 -3.92 -6.47
N PHE A 215 -4.00 -4.72 -5.87
CA PHE A 215 -4.60 -5.89 -6.51
C PHE A 215 -6.10 -5.72 -6.75
N THR A 216 -6.62 -4.50 -6.52
CA THR A 216 -8.03 -4.16 -6.71
C THR A 216 -8.31 -3.94 -8.19
N PRO A 217 -9.37 -4.55 -8.75
CA PRO A 217 -9.73 -4.33 -10.14
C PRO A 217 -10.31 -2.91 -10.33
N GLN A 218 -10.09 -2.33 -11.51
CA GLN A 218 -10.56 -0.98 -11.82
C GLN A 218 -12.10 -0.86 -11.88
N LYS A 219 -12.79 -1.98 -12.12
CA LYS A 219 -14.26 -2.01 -12.22
C LYS A 219 -14.86 -2.83 -11.09
N VAL A 220 -16.03 -2.36 -10.64
CA VAL A 220 -16.88 -3.13 -9.73
C VAL A 220 -17.34 -4.42 -10.40
N ASN A 221 -17.45 -5.50 -9.61
CA ASN A 221 -17.85 -6.83 -10.08
C ASN A 221 -16.81 -7.54 -10.99
N GLU A 222 -15.53 -7.19 -10.87
CA GLU A 222 -14.42 -7.99 -11.36
C GLU A 222 -13.60 -8.64 -10.22
N THR A 223 -12.95 -9.77 -10.51
CA THR A 223 -12.01 -10.41 -9.60
C THR A 223 -10.72 -9.58 -9.46
N GLY A 224 -10.03 -9.70 -8.33
CA GLY A 224 -8.72 -9.06 -8.13
C GLY A 224 -7.64 -9.56 -9.07
N PHE A 225 -6.46 -8.93 -9.01
CA PHE A 225 -5.29 -9.39 -9.76
C PHE A 225 -4.90 -10.82 -9.31
N PRO A 226 -4.57 -11.75 -10.23
CA PRO A 226 -4.16 -13.09 -9.84
C PRO A 226 -2.76 -13.08 -9.22
N MET A 227 -2.64 -13.56 -7.98
CA MET A 227 -1.43 -13.48 -7.18
C MET A 227 -0.28 -14.31 -7.73
N ASN A 228 -0.56 -15.36 -8.50
CA ASN A 228 0.44 -16.22 -9.14
C ASN A 228 0.87 -15.73 -10.54
N GLU A 229 0.49 -14.52 -10.94
CA GLU A 229 0.92 -13.93 -12.22
C GLU A 229 2.11 -12.97 -12.00
N PRO A 230 2.97 -12.79 -13.02
CA PRO A 230 4.01 -11.77 -13.02
C PRO A 230 3.43 -10.37 -12.82
N TYR A 231 3.99 -9.61 -11.88
CA TYR A 231 3.52 -8.26 -11.53
C TYR A 231 4.47 -7.17 -12.02
N ARG A 232 5.77 -7.36 -11.82
CA ARG A 232 6.82 -6.46 -12.32
C ARG A 232 8.11 -7.20 -12.64
N LYS A 233 9.00 -6.54 -13.36
CA LYS A 233 10.42 -6.89 -13.44
C LYS A 233 11.24 -5.85 -12.68
N VAL A 234 12.29 -6.29 -12.00
CA VAL A 234 13.20 -5.42 -11.24
C VAL A 234 14.65 -5.84 -11.48
N CYS A 235 15.54 -4.87 -11.60
CA CYS A 235 16.97 -5.08 -11.62
C CYS A 235 17.46 -5.36 -10.19
N PRO A 236 18.17 -6.48 -9.96
CA PRO A 236 18.65 -6.82 -8.62
C PRO A 236 19.80 -5.92 -8.13
N GLU A 237 20.49 -5.21 -9.03
CA GLU A 237 21.67 -4.39 -8.71
C GLU A 237 21.33 -2.92 -8.44
N ASP A 238 20.57 -2.29 -9.35
CA ASP A 238 20.25 -0.84 -9.27
C ASP A 238 18.81 -0.53 -8.85
N GLY A 239 17.95 -1.54 -8.75
CA GLY A 239 16.55 -1.40 -8.34
C GLY A 239 15.62 -0.82 -9.41
N TRP A 240 16.09 -0.54 -10.63
CA TRP A 240 15.21 -0.11 -11.73
C TRP A 240 14.15 -1.17 -11.99
N GLY A 241 12.89 -0.77 -12.10
CA GLY A 241 11.79 -1.69 -12.27
C GLY A 241 10.71 -1.20 -13.22
N ILE A 242 9.96 -2.14 -13.77
CA ILE A 242 8.86 -1.89 -14.70
C ILE A 242 7.73 -2.90 -14.47
N GLY A 243 6.49 -2.41 -14.47
CA GLY A 243 5.29 -3.24 -14.30
C GLY A 243 4.85 -3.92 -15.60
N PHE A 244 4.15 -5.06 -15.48
CA PHE A 244 3.46 -5.67 -16.62
C PHE A 244 2.25 -4.81 -17.05
N PRO A 245 1.87 -4.81 -18.35
CA PRO A 245 2.43 -5.64 -19.44
C PRO A 245 3.72 -5.07 -20.05
N SER A 246 4.07 -3.80 -19.81
CA SER A 246 5.24 -3.15 -20.43
C SER A 246 6.56 -3.87 -20.15
N ALA A 247 6.66 -4.55 -19.00
CA ALA A 247 7.80 -5.39 -18.61
C ALA A 247 8.11 -6.54 -19.59
N GLU A 248 7.16 -6.98 -20.43
CA GLU A 248 7.41 -8.02 -21.43
C GLU A 248 8.54 -7.63 -22.40
N ASN A 249 8.67 -6.35 -22.72
CA ASN A 249 9.66 -5.83 -23.66
C ASN A 249 11.07 -5.70 -23.08
N TYR A 250 11.27 -5.96 -21.79
CA TYR A 250 12.55 -5.76 -21.10
C TYR A 250 13.09 -7.08 -20.56
N MET A 251 14.26 -7.48 -21.04
CA MET A 251 14.99 -8.67 -20.53
C MET A 251 16.17 -8.29 -19.64
N THR A 252 16.75 -7.12 -19.87
CA THR A 252 17.88 -6.56 -19.14
C THR A 252 17.55 -5.14 -18.72
N CYS A 253 18.17 -4.67 -17.63
CA CYS A 253 18.06 -3.31 -17.17
C CYS A 253 18.63 -2.35 -18.23
N PRO A 254 17.93 -1.27 -18.57
CA PRO A 254 18.41 -0.29 -19.54
C PRO A 254 19.57 0.57 -19.02
N ILE A 255 19.84 0.55 -17.71
CA ILE A 255 20.88 1.37 -17.05
C ILE A 255 22.21 0.64 -17.02
N ASP A 256 22.24 -0.60 -16.52
CA ASP A 256 23.48 -1.36 -16.27
C ASP A 256 23.62 -2.66 -17.11
N GLY A 257 22.58 -3.05 -17.84
CA GLY A 257 22.56 -4.27 -18.66
C GLY A 257 22.30 -5.57 -17.88
N THR A 258 22.07 -5.51 -16.57
CA THR A 258 21.83 -6.68 -15.71
C THR A 258 20.52 -7.39 -16.09
N PRO A 259 20.46 -8.73 -16.13
CA PRO A 259 19.20 -9.46 -16.35
C PRO A 259 18.15 -9.12 -15.29
N LEU A 260 16.95 -8.79 -15.72
CA LEU A 260 15.87 -8.41 -14.81
C LEU A 260 15.26 -9.66 -14.14
N LYS A 261 14.99 -9.57 -12.83
CA LYS A 261 14.22 -10.58 -12.07
C LYS A 261 12.73 -10.32 -12.25
N THR A 262 11.96 -11.34 -12.62
CA THR A 262 10.50 -11.30 -12.54
C THR A 262 10.05 -11.43 -11.09
N VAL A 263 9.16 -10.52 -10.67
CA VAL A 263 8.51 -10.51 -9.36
C VAL A 263 7.04 -10.85 -9.57
N TYR A 264 6.58 -11.91 -8.94
CA TYR A 264 5.17 -12.33 -8.95
C TYR A 264 4.33 -11.44 -8.02
N ALA A 265 3.02 -11.40 -8.23
CA ALA A 265 2.15 -10.55 -7.41
C ALA A 265 2.20 -10.90 -5.92
N TYR A 266 2.33 -12.17 -5.53
CA TYR A 266 2.50 -12.54 -4.12
C TYR A 266 3.83 -12.02 -3.53
N GLU A 267 4.93 -12.00 -4.29
CA GLU A 267 6.20 -11.39 -3.88
C GLU A 267 6.05 -9.87 -3.75
N ALA A 268 5.41 -9.22 -4.73
CA ALA A 268 5.14 -7.79 -4.70
C ALA A 268 4.25 -7.38 -3.51
N LEU A 269 3.33 -8.26 -3.08
CA LEU A 269 2.55 -8.09 -1.86
C LEU A 269 3.46 -8.08 -0.62
N GLY A 270 4.36 -9.08 -0.52
CA GLY A 270 5.35 -9.14 0.55
C GLY A 270 6.20 -7.88 0.63
N ASP A 271 6.73 -7.44 -0.52
CA ASP A 271 7.53 -6.22 -0.64
C ASP A 271 6.75 -4.98 -0.18
N ALA A 272 5.46 -4.88 -0.53
CA ALA A 272 4.64 -3.71 -0.24
C ALA A 272 4.32 -3.54 1.25
N ILE A 273 4.16 -4.63 2.00
CA ILE A 273 3.84 -4.59 3.44
C ILE A 273 5.09 -4.71 4.32
N THR A 274 6.23 -5.10 3.74
CA THR A 274 7.48 -5.26 4.49
C THR A 274 8.11 -3.91 4.77
N VAL A 275 8.36 -3.68 6.05
CA VAL A 275 9.04 -2.51 6.56
C VAL A 275 10.54 -2.76 6.61
N THR A 276 11.24 -2.34 5.58
CA THR A 276 12.72 -2.30 5.51
C THR A 276 13.22 -0.97 6.09
N PRO A 277 14.51 -0.83 6.48
CA PRO A 277 15.07 0.48 6.86
C PRO A 277 14.77 1.61 5.86
N GLU A 278 14.45 1.26 4.61
CA GLU A 278 14.11 2.15 3.50
C GLU A 278 12.60 2.26 3.21
N SER A 279 11.73 1.52 3.89
CA SER A 279 10.28 1.50 3.62
C SER A 279 9.62 2.76 4.16
N VAL A 280 9.34 3.70 3.28
CA VAL A 280 8.60 4.91 3.61
C VAL A 280 7.21 4.79 3.03
N VAL A 281 6.19 4.81 3.88
CA VAL A 281 4.80 4.91 3.47
C VAL A 281 4.53 6.34 3.05
N VAL A 282 4.22 6.55 1.78
CA VAL A 282 3.92 7.89 1.27
C VAL A 282 2.45 7.98 0.94
N SER A 283 1.72 8.84 1.65
CA SER A 283 0.34 9.21 1.32
C SER A 283 0.35 10.55 0.62
N VAL A 284 -0.25 10.62 -0.56
CA VAL A 284 -0.37 11.86 -1.33
C VAL A 284 -1.82 12.33 -1.28
N TYR A 285 -2.03 13.61 -1.01
CA TYR A 285 -3.33 14.25 -0.89
C TYR A 285 -3.41 15.48 -1.79
N GLY A 286 -4.62 15.88 -2.14
CA GLY A 286 -4.87 17.06 -2.99
C GLY A 286 -4.78 16.81 -4.50
N THR A 287 -4.52 15.56 -4.90
CA THR A 287 -4.60 15.10 -6.29
C THR A 287 -4.92 13.60 -6.34
N ASP A 288 -5.81 13.22 -7.25
CA ASP A 288 -6.19 11.81 -7.50
C ASP A 288 -5.48 11.25 -8.76
N GLU A 289 -4.60 12.04 -9.39
CA GLU A 289 -3.87 11.63 -10.59
C GLU A 289 -2.83 10.57 -10.23
N SER A 290 -3.12 9.32 -10.60
CA SER A 290 -2.31 8.15 -10.25
C SER A 290 -0.82 8.29 -10.60
N GLY A 291 -0.49 8.94 -11.72
CA GLY A 291 0.90 9.18 -12.12
C GLY A 291 1.64 10.16 -11.19
N VAL A 292 0.94 11.17 -10.67
CA VAL A 292 1.49 12.13 -9.69
C VAL A 292 1.67 11.46 -8.33
N VAL A 293 0.70 10.67 -7.90
CA VAL A 293 0.78 9.92 -6.63
C VAL A 293 1.97 8.96 -6.62
N GLN A 294 2.14 8.17 -7.68
CA GLN A 294 3.24 7.21 -7.80
C GLN A 294 4.60 7.90 -7.84
N THR A 295 4.76 8.92 -8.71
CA THR A 295 6.03 9.63 -8.86
C THR A 295 6.41 10.38 -7.59
N THR A 296 5.45 10.99 -6.90
CA THR A 296 5.68 11.63 -5.59
C THR A 296 6.14 10.61 -4.55
N SER A 297 5.52 9.43 -4.53
CA SER A 297 5.92 8.33 -3.63
C SER A 297 7.40 7.97 -3.82
N GLU A 298 7.84 7.81 -5.06
CA GLU A 298 9.24 7.46 -5.37
C GLU A 298 10.22 8.59 -5.02
N ILE A 299 9.88 9.85 -5.32
CA ILE A 299 10.71 11.01 -4.94
C ILE A 299 10.87 11.09 -3.42
N VAL A 300 9.76 10.95 -2.66
CA VAL A 300 9.79 11.01 -1.19
C VAL A 300 10.60 9.86 -0.61
N LYS A 301 10.42 8.63 -1.09
CA LYS A 301 11.22 7.47 -0.66
C LYS A 301 12.71 7.70 -0.90
N ALA A 302 13.08 8.18 -2.09
CA ALA A 302 14.46 8.49 -2.44
C ALA A 302 15.05 9.60 -1.55
N SER A 303 14.28 10.66 -1.29
CA SER A 303 14.67 11.76 -0.41
C SER A 303 14.88 11.27 1.02
N VAL A 304 13.96 10.47 1.56
CA VAL A 304 14.11 9.90 2.91
C VAL A 304 15.27 8.92 3.01
N LYS A 305 15.54 8.12 1.97
CA LYS A 305 16.71 7.23 1.93
C LYS A 305 18.02 8.00 1.97
N LYS A 306 18.07 9.16 1.30
CA LYS A 306 19.27 9.98 1.18
C LYS A 306 19.49 10.90 2.40
N ASP A 307 18.45 11.61 2.80
CA ASP A 307 18.51 12.76 3.71
C ASP A 307 17.68 12.54 5.00
N GLY A 308 17.10 11.34 5.18
CA GLY A 308 16.26 11.00 6.32
C GLY A 308 14.89 11.66 6.27
N TYR A 309 14.16 11.62 7.37
CA TYR A 309 12.79 12.16 7.51
C TYR A 309 12.73 13.71 7.57
N ASN A 310 13.61 14.40 6.85
CA ASN A 310 13.74 15.85 6.85
C ASN A 310 12.72 16.50 5.90
N VAL A 311 11.70 17.13 6.46
CA VAL A 311 10.62 17.80 5.72
C VAL A 311 11.11 18.84 4.72
N ASN A 312 12.24 19.52 4.97
CA ASN A 312 12.75 20.53 4.06
C ASN A 312 13.37 19.91 2.81
N GLU A 313 14.13 18.83 2.98
CA GLU A 313 14.76 18.12 1.85
C GLU A 313 13.70 17.39 1.00
N ILE A 314 12.70 16.80 1.65
CA ILE A 314 11.57 16.18 0.94
C ILE A 314 10.83 17.24 0.10
N ALA A 315 10.52 18.42 0.66
CA ALA A 315 9.89 19.51 -0.11
C ALA A 315 10.77 19.95 -1.29
N ASN A 316 12.08 20.12 -1.07
CA ASN A 316 13.01 20.51 -2.12
C ASN A 316 13.09 19.49 -3.25
N ASP A 317 13.12 18.20 -2.95
CA ASP A 317 13.19 17.15 -3.96
C ASP A 317 11.87 17.01 -4.74
N ILE A 318 10.71 17.17 -4.08
CA ILE A 318 9.40 17.24 -4.76
C ILE A 318 9.36 18.44 -5.70
N ASN A 319 9.75 19.63 -5.22
CA ASN A 319 9.76 20.85 -6.02
C ASN A 319 10.72 20.74 -7.22
N ARG A 320 11.86 20.08 -7.06
CA ARG A 320 12.76 19.74 -8.17
C ARG A 320 12.09 18.79 -9.18
N GLY A 321 11.29 17.84 -8.70
CA GLY A 321 10.45 16.98 -9.56
C GLY A 321 9.43 17.77 -10.38
N ILE A 322 8.83 18.80 -9.80
CA ILE A 322 7.92 19.73 -10.50
C ILE A 322 8.69 20.54 -11.54
N ASP A 323 9.84 21.13 -11.17
CA ASP A 323 10.68 21.93 -12.07
C ASP A 323 11.17 21.12 -13.28
N ASN A 324 11.49 19.84 -13.07
CA ASN A 324 11.94 18.93 -14.12
C ASN A 324 10.80 18.30 -14.93
N GLY A 325 9.54 18.64 -14.64
CA GLY A 325 8.37 18.13 -15.35
C GLY A 325 8.04 16.65 -15.06
N LEU A 326 8.61 16.08 -13.99
CA LEU A 326 8.25 14.74 -13.51
C LEU A 326 6.88 14.74 -12.81
N LEU A 327 6.54 15.85 -12.15
CA LEU A 327 5.25 16.08 -11.51
C LEU A 327 4.55 17.25 -12.24
N VAL A 328 3.45 16.94 -12.93
CA VAL A 328 2.67 17.89 -13.74
C VAL A 328 1.28 18.04 -13.14
N GLY A 329 0.69 19.23 -13.20
CA GLY A 329 -0.67 19.46 -12.71
C GLY A 329 -0.79 19.76 -11.21
N VAL A 330 0.33 19.90 -10.49
CA VAL A 330 0.37 20.22 -9.05
C VAL A 330 1.21 21.47 -8.77
N ASN A 331 0.90 22.18 -7.67
CA ASN A 331 1.67 23.34 -7.24
C ASN A 331 2.90 22.94 -6.40
N TYR A 332 3.83 23.88 -6.21
CA TYR A 332 4.96 23.70 -5.29
C TYR A 332 4.46 23.40 -3.88
N VAL A 333 5.21 22.57 -3.15
CA VAL A 333 4.95 22.21 -1.76
C VAL A 333 5.93 22.92 -0.83
N GLU A 334 5.44 23.39 0.31
CA GLU A 334 6.26 23.90 1.39
C GLU A 334 6.46 22.81 2.48
N PRO A 335 7.47 22.94 3.35
CA PRO A 335 7.68 21.98 4.45
C PRO A 335 6.45 21.80 5.37
N LYS A 336 5.60 22.82 5.49
CA LYS A 336 4.35 22.76 6.27
C LYS A 336 3.29 21.84 5.63
N ASP A 337 3.40 21.59 4.33
CA ASP A 337 2.50 20.74 3.54
C ASP A 337 2.96 19.28 3.56
N ILE A 338 4.02 18.98 4.33
CA ILE A 338 4.56 17.64 4.51
C ILE A 338 4.42 17.24 5.98
N ASN A 339 3.73 16.14 6.23
CA ASN A 339 3.56 15.56 7.55
C ASN A 339 4.39 14.30 7.69
N VAL A 340 5.26 14.23 8.69
CA VAL A 340 6.15 13.07 8.90
C VAL A 340 5.85 12.40 10.23
N LYS A 341 5.53 11.11 10.18
CA LYS A 341 5.44 10.21 11.34
C LYS A 341 6.55 9.17 11.25
N GLN A 342 7.74 9.54 11.71
CA GLN A 342 8.93 8.71 11.64
C GLN A 342 8.77 7.35 12.36
N SER A 343 8.05 7.31 13.48
CA SER A 343 7.76 6.07 14.22
C SER A 343 6.98 5.04 13.40
N SER A 344 6.10 5.52 12.51
CA SER A 344 5.30 4.70 11.60
C SER A 344 5.88 4.70 10.17
N ARG A 345 7.09 5.25 10.01
CA ARG A 345 7.77 5.43 8.71
C ARG A 345 6.88 6.01 7.62
N ALA A 346 6.00 6.95 8.00
CA ALA A 346 4.99 7.51 7.12
C ALA A 346 5.26 8.99 6.82
N VAL A 347 5.02 9.38 5.57
CA VAL A 347 5.10 10.74 5.06
C VAL A 347 3.80 11.05 4.32
N GLY A 348 3.08 12.06 4.77
CA GLY A 348 1.96 12.66 4.06
C GLY A 348 2.44 13.87 3.26
N VAL A 349 2.10 13.96 1.99
CA VAL A 349 2.34 15.12 1.13
C VAL A 349 1.00 15.69 0.69
N TYR A 350 0.78 16.98 0.94
CA TYR A 350 -0.42 17.69 0.53
C TYR A 350 -0.08 18.62 -0.63
N PHE A 351 -0.63 18.34 -1.82
CA PHE A 351 -0.54 19.26 -2.95
C PHE A 351 -1.70 20.25 -2.93
N ASP A 352 -1.38 21.51 -3.18
CA ASP A 352 -2.39 22.48 -3.59
C ASP A 352 -2.67 22.32 -5.10
N PRO A 353 -3.95 22.31 -5.51
CA PRO A 353 -4.31 22.26 -6.91
C PRO A 353 -3.88 23.54 -7.63
N LEU A 354 -3.47 23.41 -8.89
CA LEU A 354 -3.14 24.56 -9.71
C LEU A 354 -4.41 25.41 -9.98
N PRO A 355 -4.35 26.74 -9.86
CA PRO A 355 -5.49 27.59 -10.15
C PRO A 355 -5.80 27.63 -11.66
N GLY A 356 -7.04 27.32 -12.02
CA GLY A 356 -7.55 27.32 -13.40
C GLY A 356 -7.08 26.12 -14.22
N ASP A 357 -7.03 26.26 -15.56
CA ASP A 357 -6.60 25.19 -16.48
C ASP A 357 -5.07 25.10 -16.64
N ARG A 358 -4.33 25.45 -15.59
CA ARG A 358 -2.85 25.49 -15.64
C ARG A 358 -2.28 24.09 -15.52
N THR A 359 -1.28 23.79 -16.35
CA THR A 359 -0.53 22.53 -16.32
C THR A 359 0.78 22.63 -15.55
N SER A 360 1.20 23.84 -15.16
CA SER A 360 2.43 24.11 -14.38
C SER A 360 2.20 25.23 -13.35
N PRO A 361 2.94 25.22 -12.22
CA PRO A 361 2.85 26.27 -11.23
C PRO A 361 3.30 27.63 -11.79
N PRO A 362 2.80 28.74 -11.22
CA PRO A 362 3.37 30.05 -11.50
C PRO A 362 4.87 30.03 -11.17
N TRP A 363 5.70 30.50 -12.10
CA TRP A 363 7.14 30.53 -11.93
C TRP A 363 7.54 31.18 -10.61
N ASN A 364 8.26 30.43 -9.78
CA ASN A 364 8.91 30.95 -8.59
C ASN A 364 10.19 31.69 -9.00
N LEU A 365 10.05 32.87 -9.60
CA LEU A 365 11.19 33.69 -9.97
C LEU A 365 11.84 34.27 -8.70
N PRO A 366 13.16 34.12 -8.51
CA PRO A 366 13.88 34.78 -7.41
C PRO A 366 13.97 36.32 -7.58
N ILE A 367 13.28 36.88 -8.59
CA ILE A 367 13.29 38.29 -8.94
C ILE A 367 11.87 38.80 -8.77
N SER A 368 11.68 39.72 -7.81
CA SER A 368 10.38 40.34 -7.58
C SER A 368 9.90 41.06 -8.85
N SER A 369 8.59 41.03 -9.09
CA SER A 369 7.96 41.75 -10.22
C SER A 369 8.38 43.22 -10.30
N GLY A 370 8.65 43.85 -9.15
CA GLY A 370 9.16 45.23 -9.09
C GLY A 370 10.52 45.43 -9.76
N ILE A 371 11.42 44.43 -9.76
CA ILE A 371 12.72 44.55 -10.46
C ILE A 371 12.53 44.43 -11.97
N ILE A 372 11.63 43.58 -12.43
CA ILE A 372 11.29 43.44 -13.87
C ILE A 372 10.67 44.75 -14.37
N ASP A 373 9.79 45.38 -13.58
CA ASP A 373 9.21 46.68 -13.89
C ASP A 373 10.26 47.79 -13.94
N ILE A 374 11.24 47.79 -13.03
CA ILE A 374 12.37 48.74 -13.05
C ILE A 374 13.21 48.58 -14.33
N VAL A 375 13.52 47.34 -14.74
CA VAL A 375 14.29 47.08 -15.97
C VAL A 375 13.50 47.51 -17.22
N GLY A 376 12.20 47.23 -17.28
CA GLY A 376 11.32 47.67 -18.37
C GLY A 376 11.20 49.20 -18.45
N ASN A 377 11.09 49.87 -17.30
CA ASN A 377 11.06 51.33 -17.22
C ASN A 377 12.41 51.96 -17.62
N MET A 378 13.53 51.35 -17.25
CA MET A 378 14.86 51.80 -17.68
C MET A 378 15.05 51.68 -19.19
N GLN A 379 14.61 50.57 -19.82
CA GLN A 379 14.65 50.43 -21.28
C GLN A 379 13.80 51.50 -21.98
N THR A 380 12.61 51.79 -21.44
CA THR A 380 11.72 52.82 -21.99
C THR A 380 12.35 54.21 -21.89
N ALA A 381 12.95 54.55 -20.75
CA ALA A 381 13.64 55.83 -20.55
C ALA A 381 14.84 56.00 -21.49
N ILE A 382 15.65 54.95 -21.70
CA ILE A 382 16.76 54.97 -22.67
C ILE A 382 16.24 55.20 -24.09
N GLY A 383 15.12 54.56 -24.46
CA GLY A 383 14.45 54.79 -25.74
C GLY A 383 14.06 56.25 -25.95
N PHE A 384 13.47 56.90 -24.95
CA PHE A 384 13.12 58.33 -25.02
C PHE A 384 14.35 59.23 -25.17
N VAL A 385 15.44 58.96 -24.45
CA VAL A 385 16.69 59.74 -24.55
C VAL A 385 17.30 59.62 -25.96
N LEU A 386 17.29 58.42 -26.56
CA LEU A 386 17.78 58.21 -27.91
C LEU A 386 16.95 58.96 -28.96
N VAL A 387 15.62 58.95 -28.83
CA VAL A 387 14.74 59.73 -29.72
C VAL A 387 14.99 61.23 -29.57
N LEU A 388 15.14 61.73 -28.34
CA LEU A 388 15.47 63.14 -28.09
C LEU A 388 16.83 63.54 -28.67
N LEU A 389 17.84 62.68 -28.57
CA LEU A 389 19.16 62.92 -29.16
C LEU A 389 19.10 62.96 -30.69
N VAL A 390 18.32 62.09 -31.33
CA VAL A 390 18.10 62.11 -32.79
C VAL A 390 17.39 63.40 -33.21
N LEU A 391 16.37 63.82 -32.46
CA LEU A 391 15.68 65.09 -32.72
C LEU A 391 16.62 66.28 -32.56
N PHE A 392 17.38 66.36 -31.46
CA PHE A 392 18.39 67.41 -31.26
C PHE A 392 19.43 67.46 -32.38
N ARG A 393 19.93 66.29 -32.81
CA ARG A 393 20.86 66.18 -33.94
C ARG A 393 20.23 66.70 -35.23
N SER A 394 18.98 66.36 -35.51
CA SER A 394 18.25 66.86 -36.67
C SER A 394 18.09 68.39 -36.62
N THR A 395 17.70 68.94 -35.47
CA THR A 395 17.51 70.40 -35.30
C THR A 395 18.83 71.17 -35.38
N LEU A 396 19.92 70.64 -34.81
CA LEU A 396 21.26 71.22 -34.92
C LEU A 396 21.76 71.23 -36.37
N ILE A 397 21.63 70.11 -37.09
CA ILE A 397 22.02 70.04 -38.51
C ILE A 397 21.21 71.04 -39.35
N THR A 398 19.91 71.18 -39.08
CA THR A 398 19.04 72.15 -39.78
C THR A 398 19.38 73.60 -39.43
N SER A 399 19.89 73.87 -38.21
CA SER A 399 20.34 75.20 -37.77
C SER A 399 21.71 75.60 -38.32
N PHE A 400 22.59 74.64 -38.63
CA PHE A 400 23.91 74.91 -39.21
C PHE A 400 23.91 74.97 -40.75
N LEU A 401 22.87 74.46 -41.40
CA LEU A 401 22.70 74.45 -42.86
C LEU A 401 21.76 75.56 -43.37
N LYS A 402 21.44 76.56 -42.54
CA LYS A 402 20.63 77.73 -42.90
C LYS A 402 21.45 79.01 -42.90
#